data_AF-X0U0I5-F1
#
_entry.id   AF-X0U0I5-F1
#
_cell.length_a   1.000
_cell.length_b   1.000
_cell.length_c   1.000
_cell.angle_alpha   90.00
_cell.angle_beta   90.00
_cell.angle_gamma   90.00
#
_symmetry.space_group_name_H-M   'P 1'
#
loop_
_entity.id
_entity.type
_entity.pdbx_description
1 polymer ?
#
loop_
_entity_poly.entity_id
_entity_poly.type
_entity_poly.pdbx_seq_one_letter_code
_entity_poly.pdbx_strand_id
1 'polypeptide(L)'
;IEMKMIIAKHLGVADEDVEMESVGLNHLGWVRKVTVKGEDVLPGLLEFLASEEGPKNIPDAPFDPETITALGAVPLWYCRYFYNTDSVLDGLKKKKQSRAEEVMAIEQALLAKYRDPAQVTKPPELDERGGAYYSKIAIEVIDAFVNDTGVVHAVNTNNRGAMPDLADESV
;
A
#
# COMPACT_ATOMS: atom_id res chain seq x y z
N ILE A 1 0.12 4.75 0.08
CA ILE A 1 0.82 5.52 -0.97
C ILE A 1 0.63 4.85 -2.31
N GLU A 2 1.13 3.63 -2.51
CA GLU A 2 1.03 2.94 -3.81
C GLU A 2 -0.42 2.81 -4.30
N MET A 3 -1.34 2.38 -3.43
CA MET A 3 -2.78 2.34 -3.76
C MET A 3 -3.32 3.70 -4.21
N LYS A 4 -2.93 4.78 -3.52
CA LYS A 4 -3.33 6.16 -3.86
C LYS A 4 -2.83 6.55 -5.25
N MET A 5 -1.57 6.25 -5.56
CA MET A 5 -0.96 6.54 -6.87
C MET A 5 -1.61 5.73 -8.00
N ILE A 6 -1.97 4.46 -7.73
CA ILE A 6 -2.67 3.62 -8.70
C ILE A 6 -4.06 4.20 -9.01
N ILE A 7 -4.80 4.60 -7.97
CA ILE A 7 -6.12 5.23 -8.10
C ILE A 7 -6.01 6.56 -8.85
N ALA A 8 -5.07 7.43 -8.46
CA ALA A 8 -4.86 8.72 -9.11
C ALA A 8 -4.54 8.55 -10.61
N LYS A 9 -3.65 7.61 -10.93
CA LYS A 9 -3.32 7.26 -12.32
C LYS A 9 -4.51 6.72 -13.09
N HIS A 10 -5.33 5.87 -12.48
CA HIS A 10 -6.54 5.32 -13.11
C HIS A 10 -7.57 6.41 -13.41
N LEU A 11 -7.76 7.33 -12.47
CA LEU A 11 -8.71 8.44 -12.59
C LEU A 11 -8.16 9.64 -13.39
N GLY A 12 -6.87 9.62 -13.77
CA GLY A 12 -6.23 10.71 -14.50
C GLY A 12 -6.11 12.01 -13.69
N VAL A 13 -5.99 11.90 -12.36
CA VAL A 13 -5.89 13.03 -11.42
C VAL A 13 -4.53 13.08 -10.75
N ALA A 14 -4.21 14.21 -10.11
CA ALA A 14 -3.00 14.34 -9.31
C ALA A 14 -3.13 13.50 -8.02
N ASP A 15 -2.00 12.99 -7.51
CA ASP A 15 -2.00 12.25 -6.25
C ASP A 15 -2.59 13.11 -5.12
N GLU A 16 -2.27 14.40 -5.06
CA GLU A 16 -2.74 15.30 -4.00
C GLU A 16 -4.28 15.45 -3.96
N ASP A 17 -4.96 15.25 -5.10
CA ASP A 17 -6.42 15.35 -5.21
C ASP A 17 -7.15 14.12 -4.66
N VAL A 18 -6.44 13.01 -4.37
CA VAL A 18 -7.02 11.75 -3.88
C VAL A 18 -6.88 11.64 -2.37
N GLU A 19 -8.00 11.53 -1.68
CA GLU A 19 -8.08 11.20 -0.27
C GLU A 19 -8.61 9.77 -0.10
N MET A 20 -8.09 9.06 0.91
CA MET A 20 -8.52 7.70 1.21
C MET A 20 -8.71 7.55 2.71
N GLU A 21 -9.81 6.93 3.10
CA GLU A 21 -10.02 6.45 4.47
C GLU A 21 -9.79 4.95 4.51
N SER A 22 -8.78 4.52 5.27
CA SER A 22 -8.49 3.12 5.52
C SER A 22 -8.78 2.75 6.96
N VAL A 23 -9.22 1.51 7.17
CA VAL A 23 -9.49 0.92 8.48
C VAL A 23 -8.81 -0.43 8.60
N GLY A 24 -8.34 -0.76 9.81
CA GLY A 24 -7.74 -2.06 10.13
C GLY A 24 -6.40 -1.90 10.84
N LEU A 25 -5.65 -2.98 10.88
CA LEU A 25 -4.32 -3.03 11.47
C LEU A 25 -3.24 -2.77 10.42
N ASN A 26 -2.01 -2.57 10.89
CA ASN A 26 -0.84 -2.68 10.02
C ASN A 26 -0.86 -4.02 9.27
N HIS A 27 -0.80 -3.95 7.93
CA HIS A 27 -0.82 -5.11 7.03
C HIS A 27 -2.12 -5.97 7.08
N LEU A 28 -3.19 -5.46 7.69
CA LEU A 28 -4.51 -6.10 7.67
C LEU A 28 -5.59 -5.02 7.71
N GLY A 29 -5.90 -4.45 6.56
CA GLY A 29 -6.84 -3.35 6.48
C GLY A 29 -7.53 -3.24 5.13
N TRP A 30 -8.46 -2.29 5.04
CA TRP A 30 -9.32 -2.04 3.89
C TRP A 30 -9.49 -0.54 3.68
N VAL A 31 -9.48 -0.09 2.43
CA VAL A 31 -9.91 1.26 2.04
C VAL A 31 -11.42 1.26 1.91
N ARG A 32 -12.10 2.02 2.75
CA ARG A 32 -13.57 2.08 2.87
C ARG A 32 -14.19 3.36 2.31
N LYS A 33 -13.36 4.30 1.86
CA LYS A 33 -13.79 5.52 1.17
C LYS A 33 -12.63 6.08 0.36
N VAL A 34 -12.95 6.57 -0.84
CA VAL A 34 -12.00 7.25 -1.71
C VAL A 34 -12.69 8.50 -2.21
N THR A 35 -12.12 9.67 -1.92
CA THR A 35 -12.66 10.94 -2.38
C THR A 35 -11.69 11.64 -3.33
N VAL A 36 -12.23 12.22 -4.39
CA VAL A 36 -11.47 13.09 -5.31
C VAL A 36 -12.15 14.44 -5.32
N LYS A 37 -11.45 15.48 -4.86
CA LYS A 37 -12.02 16.84 -4.73
C LYS A 37 -13.36 16.88 -4.00
N GLY A 38 -13.52 16.02 -3.00
CA GLY A 38 -14.72 15.90 -2.17
C GLY A 38 -15.81 14.97 -2.70
N GLU A 39 -15.68 14.41 -3.91
CA GLU A 39 -16.63 13.46 -4.47
C GLU A 39 -16.22 12.01 -4.14
N ASP A 40 -17.14 11.20 -3.61
CA ASP A 40 -16.88 9.78 -3.32
C ASP A 40 -16.87 8.97 -4.63
N VAL A 41 -15.70 8.43 -4.95
CA VAL A 41 -15.44 7.64 -6.15
C VAL A 41 -15.26 6.15 -5.85
N LEU A 42 -15.37 5.73 -4.58
CA LEU A 42 -15.22 4.32 -4.21
C LEU A 42 -16.19 3.40 -4.96
N PRO A 43 -17.49 3.71 -5.14
CA PRO A 43 -18.41 2.82 -5.84
C PRO A 43 -17.94 2.49 -7.27
N GLY A 44 -17.58 3.51 -8.05
CA GLY A 44 -17.06 3.32 -9.41
C GLY A 44 -15.71 2.61 -9.44
N LEU A 45 -14.86 2.85 -8.44
CA LEU A 45 -13.58 2.12 -8.30
C LEU A 45 -13.82 0.62 -8.04
N LEU A 46 -14.79 0.26 -7.18
CA LEU A 46 -15.13 -1.14 -6.90
C LEU A 46 -15.70 -1.84 -8.13
N GLU A 47 -16.59 -1.17 -8.88
CA GLU A 47 -17.12 -1.67 -10.15
C GLU A 47 -15.99 -1.93 -11.15
N PHE A 48 -15.05 -0.99 -11.29
CA PHE A 48 -13.87 -1.18 -12.14
C PHE A 48 -13.03 -2.37 -11.70
N LEU A 49 -12.69 -2.46 -10.41
CA LEU A 49 -11.88 -3.56 -9.85
C LEU A 49 -12.57 -4.93 -9.98
N ALA A 50 -13.90 -4.97 -9.97
CA ALA A 50 -14.69 -6.18 -10.16
C ALA A 50 -15.02 -6.49 -11.65
N SER A 51 -14.68 -5.61 -12.59
CA SER A 51 -14.97 -5.83 -14.01
C SER A 51 -13.92 -6.72 -14.70
N GLU A 52 -14.30 -7.33 -15.82
CA GLU A 52 -13.34 -8.01 -16.71
C GLU A 52 -12.33 -7.05 -17.35
N GLU A 53 -12.63 -5.74 -17.37
CA GLU A 53 -11.72 -4.66 -17.76
C GLU A 53 -10.84 -4.16 -16.59
N GLY A 54 -11.11 -4.67 -15.39
CA GLY A 54 -10.33 -4.45 -14.18
C GLY A 54 -8.85 -4.73 -14.44
N PRO A 55 -7.96 -4.26 -13.57
CA PRO A 55 -6.62 -3.85 -13.97
C PRO A 55 -5.76 -5.01 -14.53
N LYS A 56 -5.94 -5.31 -15.82
CA LYS A 56 -5.11 -6.25 -16.61
C LYS A 56 -3.64 -5.81 -16.64
N ASN A 57 -3.42 -4.53 -16.33
CA ASN A 57 -2.14 -3.85 -16.26
C ASN A 57 -1.57 -3.76 -14.84
N ILE A 58 -2.22 -4.36 -13.82
CA ILE A 58 -1.63 -4.58 -12.50
C ILE A 58 -1.27 -6.06 -12.43
N PRO A 59 0.00 -6.42 -12.71
CA PRO A 59 0.49 -7.76 -12.43
C PRO A 59 0.17 -8.09 -10.98
N ASP A 60 -0.39 -9.26 -10.73
CA ASP A 60 -0.69 -9.78 -9.41
C ASP A 60 -1.85 -9.09 -8.65
N ALA A 61 -2.90 -8.61 -9.33
CA ALA A 61 -4.16 -8.24 -8.65
C ALA A 61 -4.62 -9.42 -7.74
N PRO A 62 -4.58 -9.29 -6.41
CA PRO A 62 -4.55 -10.46 -5.54
C PRO A 62 -5.94 -10.85 -5.06
N PHE A 63 -7.00 -10.20 -5.54
CA PHE A 63 -8.38 -10.42 -5.15
C PHE A 63 -9.23 -10.54 -6.42
N ASP A 64 -10.07 -11.56 -6.47
CA ASP A 64 -11.02 -11.76 -7.55
C ASP A 64 -12.21 -10.78 -7.44
N PRO A 65 -12.94 -10.55 -8.55
CA PRO A 65 -14.12 -9.68 -8.57
C PRO A 65 -15.20 -9.98 -7.53
N GLU A 66 -15.43 -11.26 -7.22
CA GLU A 66 -16.48 -11.67 -6.28
C GLU A 66 -16.08 -11.25 -4.86
N THR A 67 -14.81 -11.44 -4.49
CA THR A 67 -14.24 -10.95 -3.23
C THR A 67 -14.35 -9.43 -3.09
N ILE A 68 -13.99 -8.67 -4.13
CA ILE A 68 -14.09 -7.20 -4.10
C ILE A 68 -15.55 -6.75 -3.91
N THR A 69 -16.47 -7.35 -4.66
CA THR A 69 -17.91 -7.05 -4.59
C THR A 69 -18.47 -7.37 -3.21
N ALA A 70 -18.12 -8.54 -2.65
CA ALA A 70 -18.62 -8.97 -1.34
C ALA A 70 -18.12 -8.10 -0.18
N LEU A 71 -16.90 -7.57 -0.28
CA LEU A 71 -16.32 -6.73 0.77
C LEU A 71 -16.84 -5.29 0.74
N GLY A 72 -17.21 -4.76 -0.43
CA GLY A 72 -17.62 -3.36 -0.57
C GLY A 72 -16.51 -2.36 -0.21
N ALA A 73 -15.25 -2.81 -0.24
CA ALA A 73 -14.06 -2.07 0.15
C ALA A 73 -12.84 -2.64 -0.57
N VAL A 74 -11.77 -1.84 -0.72
CA VAL A 74 -10.53 -2.31 -1.36
C VAL A 74 -9.58 -2.86 -0.30
N PRO A 75 -9.29 -4.18 -0.26
CA PRO A 75 -8.39 -4.74 0.74
C PRO A 75 -6.94 -4.31 0.48
N LEU A 76 -6.18 -4.09 1.55
CA LEU A 76 -4.74 -3.87 1.42
C LEU A 76 -4.05 -5.15 0.94
N TRP A 77 -2.89 -4.98 0.28
CA TRP A 77 -2.14 -6.06 -0.38
C TRP A 77 -1.94 -7.31 0.50
N TYR A 78 -1.63 -7.13 1.78
CA TYR A 78 -1.35 -8.23 2.70
C TYR A 78 -2.59 -9.04 3.08
N CYS A 79 -3.81 -8.56 2.84
CA CYS A 79 -5.03 -9.35 3.03
C CYS A 79 -5.05 -10.62 2.15
N ARG A 80 -4.25 -10.67 1.07
CA ARG A 80 -4.10 -11.86 0.22
C ARG A 80 -3.59 -13.08 0.97
N TYR A 81 -2.81 -12.89 2.04
CA TYR A 81 -2.32 -14.00 2.87
C TYR A 81 -3.42 -14.66 3.69
N PHE A 82 -4.57 -14.00 3.83
CA PHE A 82 -5.74 -14.51 4.56
C PHE A 82 -6.80 -15.03 3.58
N TYR A 83 -7.15 -14.23 2.56
CA TYR A 83 -8.17 -14.59 1.59
C TYR A 83 -7.69 -15.65 0.57
N ASN A 84 -6.41 -15.62 0.20
CA ASN A 84 -5.83 -16.48 -0.84
C ASN A 84 -4.65 -17.32 -0.34
N THR A 85 -4.75 -17.79 0.91
CA THR A 85 -3.70 -18.52 1.63
C THR A 85 -3.06 -19.64 0.79
N ASP A 86 -3.88 -20.54 0.23
CA ASP A 86 -3.39 -21.71 -0.51
C ASP A 86 -2.64 -21.32 -1.79
N SER A 87 -3.22 -20.39 -2.56
CA SER A 87 -2.60 -19.87 -3.79
C SER A 87 -1.25 -19.21 -3.52
N VAL A 88 -1.20 -18.36 -2.48
CA VAL A 88 0.04 -17.69 -2.07
C VAL A 88 1.07 -18.72 -1.59
N LEU A 89 0.66 -19.69 -0.77
CA LEU A 89 1.54 -20.74 -0.26
C LEU A 89 2.12 -21.60 -1.39
N ASP A 90 1.30 -21.99 -2.36
CA ASP A 90 1.74 -22.75 -3.52
C ASP A 90 2.70 -21.96 -4.41
N GLY A 91 2.46 -20.65 -4.57
CA GLY A 91 3.41 -19.75 -5.23
C GLY A 91 4.75 -19.68 -4.49
N LEU A 92 4.72 -19.55 -3.16
CA LEU A 92 5.93 -19.49 -2.33
C LEU A 92 6.73 -20.81 -2.35
N LYS A 93 6.06 -21.97 -2.31
CA LYS A 93 6.72 -23.30 -2.39
C LYS A 93 7.47 -23.51 -3.71
N LYS A 94 7.05 -22.84 -4.79
CA LYS A 94 7.70 -22.93 -6.11
C LYS A 94 8.92 -22.00 -6.23
N LYS A 95 9.10 -21.06 -5.31
CA LYS A 95 10.27 -20.17 -5.33
C LYS A 95 11.53 -20.93 -4.94
N LYS A 96 12.63 -20.64 -5.66
CA LYS A 96 13.95 -21.21 -5.37
C LYS A 96 14.58 -20.65 -4.09
N GLN A 97 14.19 -19.43 -3.74
CA GLN A 97 14.72 -18.69 -2.60
C GLN A 97 13.58 -17.95 -1.91
N SER A 98 13.75 -17.75 -0.61
CA SER A 98 12.90 -16.87 0.19
C SER A 98 13.16 -15.40 -0.17
N ARG A 99 12.18 -14.55 0.13
CA ARG A 99 12.35 -13.09 -0.02
C ARG A 99 13.52 -12.56 0.83
N ALA A 100 13.79 -13.19 1.97
CA ALA A 100 14.91 -12.81 2.83
C ALA A 100 16.26 -13.06 2.13
N GLU A 101 16.43 -14.21 1.49
CA GLU A 101 17.66 -14.53 0.73
C GLU A 101 17.86 -13.60 -0.46
N GLU A 102 16.78 -13.27 -1.20
CA GLU A 102 16.82 -12.26 -2.26
C GLU A 102 17.30 -10.90 -1.70
N VAL A 103 16.71 -10.44 -0.59
CA VAL A 103 17.06 -9.14 0.02
C VAL A 103 18.48 -9.14 0.58
N MET A 104 18.97 -10.25 1.14
CA MET A 104 20.36 -10.37 1.59
C MET A 104 21.35 -10.16 0.44
N ALA A 105 21.07 -10.72 -0.74
CA ALA A 105 21.91 -10.52 -1.92
C ALA A 105 21.89 -9.05 -2.38
N ILE A 106 20.71 -8.42 -2.40
CA ILE A 106 20.54 -7.00 -2.73
C ILE A 106 21.33 -6.12 -1.75
N GLU A 107 21.20 -6.37 -0.44
CA GLU A 107 21.92 -5.61 0.59
C GLU A 107 23.44 -5.75 0.47
N GLN A 108 23.96 -6.95 0.21
CA GLN A 108 25.39 -7.15 0.01
C GLN A 108 25.92 -6.33 -1.18
N ALA A 109 25.18 -6.31 -2.30
CA ALA A 109 25.52 -5.51 -3.46
C ALA A 109 25.49 -4.00 -3.15
N LEU A 110 24.46 -3.52 -2.46
CA LEU A 110 24.33 -2.12 -2.07
C LEU A 110 25.45 -1.68 -1.12
N LEU A 111 25.74 -2.47 -0.09
CA LEU A 111 26.80 -2.17 0.88
C LEU A 111 28.18 -2.15 0.22
N ALA A 112 28.43 -3.01 -0.77
CA ALA A 112 29.67 -2.96 -1.55
C ALA A 112 29.81 -1.64 -2.32
N LYS A 113 28.73 -1.13 -2.93
CA LYS A 113 28.73 0.18 -3.61
C LYS A 113 28.93 1.33 -2.64
N TYR A 114 28.27 1.30 -1.49
CA TYR A 114 28.38 2.36 -0.48
C TYR A 114 29.74 2.43 0.24
N ARG A 115 30.64 1.48 -0.01
CA ARG A 115 32.05 1.60 0.42
C ARG A 115 32.83 2.62 -0.41
N ASP A 116 32.40 2.91 -1.63
CA ASP A 116 33.03 3.93 -2.47
C ASP A 116 32.54 5.33 -2.05
N PRO A 117 33.40 6.22 -1.53
CA PRO A 117 33.02 7.58 -1.18
C PRO A 117 32.51 8.42 -2.36
N ALA A 118 32.80 8.01 -3.61
CA ALA A 118 32.28 8.66 -4.80
C ALA A 118 30.80 8.29 -5.08
N GLN A 119 30.23 7.31 -4.39
CA GLN A 119 28.83 6.92 -4.52
C GLN A 119 27.90 7.97 -3.87
N VAL A 120 27.55 9.00 -4.65
CA VAL A 120 26.69 10.11 -4.19
C VAL A 120 25.27 10.10 -4.78
N THR A 121 24.98 9.13 -5.64
CA THR A 121 23.65 8.95 -6.25
C THR A 121 22.97 7.73 -5.66
N LYS A 122 21.65 7.75 -5.46
CA LYS A 122 20.87 6.59 -5.02
C LYS A 122 21.04 5.44 -6.04
N PRO A 123 21.60 4.28 -5.64
CA PRO A 123 21.67 3.12 -6.53
C PRO A 123 20.26 2.62 -6.87
N PRO A 124 19.99 2.25 -8.15
CA PRO A 124 18.67 1.78 -8.56
C PRO A 124 18.23 0.51 -7.83
N GLU A 125 19.17 -0.36 -7.43
CA GLU A 125 18.87 -1.60 -6.71
C GLU A 125 18.26 -1.36 -5.32
N LEU A 126 18.37 -0.14 -4.77
CA LEU A 126 17.73 0.19 -3.51
C LEU A 126 16.20 0.08 -3.60
N ASP A 127 15.62 0.35 -4.76
CA ASP A 127 14.18 0.21 -5.00
C ASP A 127 13.72 -1.26 -4.99
N GLU A 128 14.66 -2.20 -5.18
CA GLU A 128 14.37 -3.64 -5.17
C GLU A 128 14.27 -4.22 -3.76
N ARG A 129 14.66 -3.50 -2.69
CA ARG A 129 14.52 -4.02 -1.31
C ARG A 129 13.06 -4.19 -0.87
N GLY A 130 12.14 -3.47 -1.50
CA GLY A 130 10.79 -3.27 -0.98
C GLY A 130 10.79 -2.17 0.08
N GLY A 131 9.73 -1.36 0.11
CA GLY A 131 9.66 -0.16 0.95
C GLY A 131 10.02 1.14 0.24
N ALA A 132 9.88 1.19 -1.09
CA ALA A 132 9.84 2.44 -1.80
C ALA A 132 8.83 3.40 -1.13
N TYR A 133 9.13 4.70 -1.16
CA TYR A 133 8.31 5.78 -0.56
C TYR A 133 8.22 5.86 0.97
N TYR A 134 8.78 4.92 1.76
CA TYR A 134 8.79 5.05 3.23
C TYR A 134 9.46 6.36 3.70
N SER A 135 10.59 6.73 3.09
CA SER A 135 11.28 7.98 3.43
C SER A 135 10.44 9.22 3.11
N LYS A 136 9.71 9.21 2.00
CA LYS A 136 8.80 10.29 1.62
C LYS A 136 7.72 10.48 2.68
N ILE A 137 7.05 9.41 3.09
CA ILE A 137 5.96 9.51 4.07
C ILE A 137 6.44 9.83 5.48
N ALA A 138 7.62 9.33 5.86
CA ALA A 138 8.23 9.76 7.13
C ALA A 138 8.46 11.27 7.15
N ILE A 139 8.99 11.85 6.07
CA ILE A 139 9.22 13.29 5.95
C ILE A 139 7.90 14.06 5.91
N GLU A 140 6.91 13.60 5.13
CA GLU A 140 5.59 14.26 5.05
C GLU A 140 4.87 14.28 6.40
N VAL A 141 4.90 13.19 7.16
CA VAL A 141 4.30 13.15 8.50
C VAL A 141 5.01 14.10 9.46
N ILE A 142 6.35 14.18 9.40
CA ILE A 142 7.12 15.14 10.19
C ILE A 142 6.76 16.58 9.80
N ASP A 143 6.69 16.86 8.49
CA ASP A 143 6.33 18.18 7.96
C ASP A 143 4.92 18.59 8.40
N ALA A 144 3.93 17.71 8.25
CA ALA A 144 2.56 17.93 8.70
C ALA A 144 2.49 18.21 10.21
N PHE A 145 3.27 17.50 11.01
CA PHE A 145 3.31 17.70 12.46
C PHE A 145 3.97 19.02 12.87
N VAL A 146 5.06 19.41 12.19
CA VAL A 146 5.84 20.61 12.53
C VAL A 146 5.19 21.87 11.99
N ASN A 147 4.62 21.81 10.79
CA ASN A 147 4.13 22.97 10.06
C ASN A 147 2.59 23.09 10.02
N ASP A 148 1.87 22.19 10.70
CA ASP A 148 0.40 22.16 10.78
C ASP A 148 -0.25 22.27 9.40
N THR A 149 0.25 21.48 8.45
CA THR A 149 -0.14 21.59 7.03
C THR A 149 -1.60 21.18 6.78
N GLY A 150 -2.27 20.59 7.77
CA GLY A 150 -3.63 20.08 7.68
C GLY A 150 -3.79 18.81 6.85
N VAL A 151 -2.67 18.21 6.37
CA VAL A 151 -2.70 16.99 5.58
C VAL A 151 -3.07 15.79 6.44
N VAL A 152 -3.99 14.96 5.95
CA VAL A 152 -4.42 13.72 6.61
C VAL A 152 -3.51 12.56 6.19
N HIS A 153 -2.93 11.88 7.19
CA HIS A 153 -2.09 10.70 7.00
C HIS A 153 -2.72 9.46 7.64
N ALA A 154 -2.65 8.32 6.95
CA ALA A 154 -2.93 7.03 7.56
C ALA A 154 -1.75 6.60 8.44
N VAL A 155 -1.99 6.46 9.74
CA VAL A 155 -0.99 6.08 10.75
C VAL A 155 -1.54 5.00 11.67
N ASN A 156 -0.66 4.23 12.32
CA ASN A 156 -1.08 3.35 13.42
C ASN A 156 -1.17 4.20 14.69
N THR A 157 -2.34 4.24 15.29
CA THR A 157 -2.63 5.01 16.52
C THR A 157 -3.76 4.33 17.27
N ASN A 158 -3.88 4.64 18.56
CA ASN A 158 -5.01 4.20 19.37
C ASN A 158 -6.33 4.59 18.71
N ASN A 159 -7.28 3.66 18.71
CA ASN A 159 -8.60 3.75 18.10
C ASN A 159 -9.37 5.01 18.52
N ARG A 160 -9.45 5.30 19.83
CA ARG A 160 -10.14 6.49 20.40
C ARG A 160 -11.49 6.79 19.74
N GLY A 161 -12.35 5.77 19.64
CA GLY A 161 -13.68 5.87 19.04
C GLY A 161 -13.74 5.94 17.50
N ALA A 162 -12.62 5.82 16.78
CA ALA A 162 -12.64 5.75 15.30
C ALA A 162 -13.42 4.53 14.79
N MET A 163 -13.33 3.41 15.51
CA MET A 163 -14.10 2.19 15.32
C MET A 163 -14.89 1.93 16.61
N PRO A 164 -16.22 2.13 16.61
CA PRO A 164 -17.03 2.07 17.83
C PRO A 164 -17.09 0.68 18.46
N ASP A 165 -16.81 -0.36 17.67
CA ASP A 165 -16.85 -1.76 18.11
C ASP A 165 -15.51 -2.25 18.71
N LEU A 166 -14.49 -1.39 18.75
CA LEU A 166 -13.17 -1.70 19.32
C LEU A 166 -12.87 -0.83 20.54
N ALA A 167 -12.08 -1.36 21.47
CA ALA A 167 -11.61 -0.61 22.63
C ALA A 167 -10.74 0.59 22.20
N ASP A 168 -10.78 1.69 22.97
CA ASP A 168 -10.11 2.95 22.63
C ASP A 168 -8.59 2.83 22.52
N GLU A 169 -8.01 1.87 23.25
CA GLU A 169 -6.58 1.57 23.29
C GLU A 169 -6.11 0.59 22.19
N SER A 170 -7.02 0.03 21.40
CA SER A 170 -6.67 -0.83 20.27
C SER A 170 -5.84 -0.06 19.24
N VAL A 171 -4.81 -0.68 18.68
CA VAL A 171 -3.94 -0.14 17.62
C VAL A 171 -3.92 -1.10 16.45
#